data_AF-A0A7C7KXD9-F1
#
_entry.id   AF-A0A7C7KXD9-F1
#
_cell.length_a   1.000
_cell.length_b   1.000
_cell.length_c   1.000
_cell.angle_alpha   90.00
_cell.angle_beta   90.00
_cell.angle_gamma   90.00
#
_symmetry.space_group_name_H-M   'P 1'
#
loop_
_entity.id
_entity.type
_entity.pdbx_description
1 polymer ?
#
loop_
_entity_poly.entity_id
_entity_poly.type
_entity_poly.pdbx_seq_one_letter_code
_entity_poly.pdbx_strand_id
1 'polypeptide(L)'
;MTDSERKLLNIELTLLNEFTRDGIVQGCKLAQTLDCTTVCVFPFWIPLVMQVLRNTTVHIATPIGLPYGGATAAVKVYEAQRAIVDGASELEVMINVGALKSGHLHVVRGELTAITRVAHAQSGAQGYVKITAVLPLIELQVNELQSLCKLLQITRTPSIQIGTGIEPKPVSLDTIQLVRQFAGAEMLVKVAVGEMDAEVARKLLDAGATSICMPPSAAMMLTD
;
A
#
# COMPACT_ATOMS: atom_id res chain seq x y z
N MET A 1 5.98 -13.57 -18.93
CA MET A 1 4.72 -12.79 -19.06
C MET A 1 4.85 -11.89 -20.27
N THR A 2 3.81 -11.71 -21.08
CA THR A 2 3.89 -10.79 -22.24
C THR A 2 3.92 -9.32 -21.79
N ASP A 3 4.45 -8.41 -22.60
CA ASP A 3 4.41 -6.96 -22.32
C ASP A 3 2.98 -6.44 -22.14
N SER A 4 2.03 -7.03 -22.86
CA SER A 4 0.60 -6.73 -22.76
C SER A 4 0.03 -7.11 -21.40
N GLU A 5 0.42 -8.26 -20.84
CA GLU A 5 0.01 -8.69 -19.50
C GLU A 5 0.68 -7.87 -18.39
N ARG A 6 1.95 -7.46 -18.57
CA ARG A 6 2.64 -6.52 -17.67
C ARG A 6 1.92 -5.19 -17.56
N LYS A 7 1.49 -4.62 -18.69
CA LYS A 7 0.78 -3.33 -18.72
C LYS A 7 -0.62 -3.37 -18.08
N LEU A 8 -1.18 -4.56 -17.88
CA LEU A 8 -2.46 -4.75 -17.18
C LEU A 8 -2.28 -4.84 -15.66
N LEU A 9 -1.05 -5.06 -15.18
CA LEU A 9 -0.74 -5.17 -13.76
C LEU A 9 -0.40 -3.79 -13.18
N ASN A 10 -1.21 -3.35 -12.22
CA ASN A 10 -0.91 -2.17 -11.44
C ASN A 10 0.19 -2.50 -10.42
N ILE A 11 1.46 -2.27 -10.81
CA ILE A 11 2.62 -2.63 -9.99
C ILE A 11 3.05 -1.45 -9.12
N GLU A 12 3.20 -1.74 -7.84
CA GLU A 12 3.97 -0.92 -6.92
C GLU A 12 5.32 -1.57 -6.62
N LEU A 13 6.40 -0.80 -6.76
CA LEU A 13 7.73 -1.22 -6.35
C LEU A 13 8.01 -0.79 -4.90
N THR A 14 8.08 -1.76 -4.00
CA THR A 14 8.30 -1.55 -2.56
C THR A 14 9.80 -1.49 -2.25
N LEU A 15 10.31 -0.33 -1.82
CA LEU A 15 11.72 -0.11 -1.50
C LEU A 15 11.98 -0.01 0.01
N LEU A 16 11.12 -0.63 0.83
CA LEU A 16 11.24 -0.62 2.29
C LEU A 16 12.39 -1.51 2.82
N ASN A 17 13.11 -2.19 1.92
CA ASN A 17 14.36 -2.91 2.17
C ASN A 17 15.60 -2.18 1.62
N GLU A 18 15.43 -0.99 1.03
CA GLU A 18 16.52 -0.15 0.53
C GLU A 18 16.85 0.96 1.54
N PHE A 19 18.03 0.87 2.15
CA PHE A 19 18.42 1.76 3.25
C PHE A 19 19.45 2.82 2.86
N THR A 20 19.88 2.85 1.59
CA THR A 20 20.89 3.79 1.09
C THR A 20 20.30 4.70 0.03
N ARG A 21 20.86 5.91 -0.09
CA ARG A 21 20.51 6.85 -1.17
C ARG A 21 20.61 6.20 -2.54
N ASP A 22 21.70 5.47 -2.78
CA ASP A 22 21.95 4.82 -4.07
C ASP A 22 20.95 3.71 -4.34
N GLY A 23 20.64 2.87 -3.34
CA GLY A 23 19.60 1.84 -3.44
C GLY A 23 18.24 2.42 -3.81
N ILE A 24 17.82 3.50 -3.12
CA ILE A 24 16.57 4.21 -3.42
C ILE A 24 16.58 4.78 -4.85
N VAL A 25 17.68 5.41 -5.28
CA VAL A 25 17.81 5.97 -6.64
C VAL A 25 17.73 4.86 -7.70
N GLN A 26 18.41 3.72 -7.48
CA GLN A 26 18.37 2.60 -8.42
C GLN A 26 16.97 1.96 -8.46
N GLY A 27 16.31 1.80 -7.31
CA GLY A 27 14.93 1.34 -7.24
C GLY A 27 13.97 2.25 -8.02
N CYS A 28 14.11 3.57 -7.88
CA CYS A 28 13.31 4.53 -8.65
C CYS A 28 13.55 4.45 -10.17
N LYS A 29 14.78 4.17 -10.60
CA LYS A 29 15.09 3.94 -12.01
C LYS A 29 14.50 2.64 -12.52
N LEU A 30 14.58 1.57 -11.72
CA LEU A 30 13.96 0.29 -12.04
C LEU A 30 12.43 0.44 -12.19
N ALA A 31 11.79 1.16 -11.27
CA ALA A 31 10.36 1.45 -11.35
C ALA A 31 9.95 2.15 -12.66
N GLN A 32 10.78 3.07 -13.16
CA GLN A 32 10.56 3.71 -14.46
C GLN A 32 10.74 2.72 -15.63
N THR A 33 11.81 1.92 -15.62
CA THR A 33 12.08 0.91 -16.66
C THR A 33 10.95 -0.13 -16.76
N LEU A 34 10.31 -0.44 -15.62
CA LEU A 34 9.24 -1.42 -15.53
C LEU A 34 7.84 -0.82 -15.70
N ASP A 35 7.73 0.47 -16.00
CA ASP A 35 6.45 1.20 -16.06
C ASP A 35 5.58 0.99 -14.79
N CYS A 36 6.21 0.91 -13.62
CA CYS A 36 5.49 0.79 -12.34
C CYS A 36 4.62 2.03 -12.13
N THR A 37 3.44 1.83 -11.53
CA THR A 37 2.53 2.94 -11.25
C THR A 37 2.98 3.73 -10.03
N THR A 38 3.62 3.05 -9.07
CA THR A 38 3.93 3.60 -7.74
C THR A 38 5.26 3.06 -7.23
N VAL A 39 5.99 3.88 -6.48
CA VAL A 39 7.07 3.42 -5.58
C VAL A 39 6.64 3.63 -4.13
N CYS A 40 6.87 2.64 -3.27
CA CYS A 40 6.66 2.78 -1.83
C CYS A 40 8.01 2.93 -1.12
N VAL A 41 8.21 4.06 -0.42
CA VAL A 41 9.43 4.38 0.33
C VAL A 41 9.11 4.85 1.74
N PHE A 42 10.07 4.72 2.66
CA PHE A 42 9.95 5.34 3.97
C PHE A 42 9.81 6.87 3.87
N PRO A 43 9.09 7.53 4.79
CA PRO A 43 8.83 8.98 4.72
C PRO A 43 10.09 9.83 4.54
N PHE A 44 11.20 9.41 5.15
CA PHE A 44 12.51 10.07 5.03
C PHE A 44 12.99 10.23 3.58
N TRP A 45 12.67 9.28 2.70
CA TRP A 45 13.15 9.26 1.32
C TRP A 45 12.27 10.04 0.35
N ILE A 46 11.05 10.46 0.74
CA ILE A 46 10.10 11.13 -0.17
C ILE A 46 10.74 12.34 -0.88
N PRO A 47 11.47 13.27 -0.21
CA PRO A 47 12.05 14.41 -0.91
C PRO A 47 13.08 14.03 -1.98
N LEU A 48 13.85 12.95 -1.74
CA LEU A 48 14.79 12.42 -2.73
C LEU A 48 14.03 11.80 -3.91
N VAL A 49 13.03 10.96 -3.63
CA VAL A 49 12.23 10.28 -4.65
C VAL A 49 11.49 11.30 -5.53
N MET A 50 10.95 12.37 -4.95
CA MET A 50 10.35 13.49 -5.70
C MET A 50 11.32 14.13 -6.70
N GLN A 51 12.61 14.24 -6.35
CA GLN A 51 13.63 14.75 -7.27
C GLN A 51 13.96 13.76 -8.38
N VAL A 52 14.10 12.47 -8.04
CA VAL A 52 14.49 11.41 -8.98
C VAL A 52 13.38 11.09 -9.98
N LEU A 53 12.13 11.07 -9.52
CA LEU A 53 10.95 10.77 -10.33
C LEU A 53 10.29 12.02 -10.93
N ARG A 54 10.99 13.15 -10.91
CA ARG A 54 10.48 14.40 -11.48
C ARG A 54 10.15 14.20 -12.96
N ASN A 55 8.97 14.67 -13.37
CA ASN A 55 8.43 14.54 -14.73
C ASN A 55 8.14 13.08 -15.17
N THR A 56 7.97 12.16 -14.22
CA THR A 56 7.46 10.81 -14.50
C THR A 56 5.98 10.71 -14.10
N THR A 57 5.33 9.62 -14.49
CA THR A 57 3.97 9.26 -14.07
C THR A 57 3.95 8.38 -12.81
N VAL A 58 5.11 8.10 -12.22
CA VAL A 58 5.24 7.20 -11.08
C VAL A 58 4.83 7.93 -9.81
N HIS A 59 3.81 7.41 -9.14
CA HIS A 59 3.31 7.92 -7.86
C HIS A 59 4.23 7.53 -6.70
N ILE A 60 4.14 8.28 -5.60
CA ILE A 60 4.89 7.99 -4.37
C ILE A 60 3.91 7.57 -3.28
N ALA A 61 4.04 6.32 -2.84
CA ALA A 61 3.42 5.78 -1.64
C ALA A 61 4.41 5.83 -0.47
N THR A 62 3.88 5.93 0.74
CA THR A 62 4.67 5.82 1.96
C THR A 62 3.86 5.18 3.09
N PRO A 63 4.48 4.34 3.93
CA PRO A 63 3.78 3.74 5.05
C PRO A 63 3.59 4.75 6.19
N ILE A 64 2.45 4.64 6.88
CA ILE A 64 2.12 5.43 8.07
C ILE A 64 1.87 4.47 9.24
N GLY A 65 2.65 4.61 10.31
CA GLY A 65 2.56 3.77 11.50
C GLY A 65 3.06 2.32 11.33
N LEU A 66 3.98 2.09 10.39
CA LEU A 66 4.68 0.80 10.21
C LEU A 66 5.37 0.34 11.51
N PRO A 67 5.44 -0.98 11.83
CA PRO A 67 4.94 -2.13 11.06
C PRO A 67 3.52 -2.60 11.40
N TYR A 68 3.01 -2.31 12.59
CA TYR A 68 1.76 -2.92 13.08
C TYR A 68 0.67 -1.91 13.42
N GLY A 69 0.89 -0.61 13.20
CA GLY A 69 -0.12 0.42 13.42
C GLY A 69 -0.44 0.69 14.90
N GLY A 70 0.43 0.31 15.83
CA GLY A 70 0.21 0.48 17.28
C GLY A 70 0.42 1.90 17.81
N ALA A 71 0.94 2.82 16.99
CA ALA A 71 1.07 4.23 17.36
C ALA A 71 -0.30 4.89 17.57
N THR A 72 -0.34 5.98 18.34
CA THR A 72 -1.58 6.74 18.54
C THR A 72 -2.02 7.42 17.24
N ALA A 73 -3.32 7.68 17.11
CA ALA A 73 -3.87 8.39 15.95
C ALA A 73 -3.22 9.77 15.76
N ALA A 74 -2.89 10.49 16.84
CA ALA A 74 -2.23 11.80 16.76
C ALA A 74 -0.84 11.71 16.10
N VAL A 75 -0.05 10.69 16.43
CA VAL A 75 1.27 10.47 15.84
C VAL A 75 1.14 10.11 14.36
N LYS A 76 0.25 9.18 14.00
CA LYS A 76 0.01 8.80 12.60
C LYS A 76 -0.52 9.97 11.76
N VAL A 77 -1.39 10.81 12.33
CA VAL A 77 -1.89 12.02 11.65
C VAL A 77 -0.74 12.99 11.37
N TYR A 78 0.16 13.22 12.32
CA TYR A 78 1.33 14.06 12.10
C TYR A 78 2.26 13.49 11.03
N GLU A 79 2.53 12.19 11.07
CA GLU A 79 3.32 11.48 10.05
C GLU A 79 2.70 11.63 8.65
N ALA A 80 1.37 11.42 8.54
CA ALA A 80 0.62 11.62 7.30
C ALA A 80 0.71 13.06 6.78
N GLN A 81 0.54 14.06 7.65
CA GLN A 81 0.69 15.48 7.29
C GLN A 81 2.06 15.77 6.69
N ARG A 82 3.12 15.28 7.36
CA ARG A 82 4.49 15.48 6.92
C ARG A 82 4.74 14.81 5.56
N ALA A 83 4.30 13.57 5.40
CA ALA A 83 4.43 12.81 4.15
C ALA A 83 3.77 13.52 2.97
N ILE A 84 2.56 14.07 3.15
CA ILE A 84 1.86 14.84 2.10
C ILE A 84 2.68 16.07 1.73
N VAL A 85 3.14 16.85 2.71
CA VAL A 85 3.97 18.04 2.47
C VAL A 85 5.27 17.69 1.73
N ASP A 86 5.85 16.52 2.00
CA ASP A 86 7.05 16.03 1.33
C ASP A 86 6.80 15.55 -0.11
N GLY A 87 5.55 15.28 -0.49
CA GLY A 87 5.14 14.93 -1.85
C GLY A 87 4.57 13.53 -2.03
N ALA A 88 4.20 12.81 -0.95
CA ALA A 88 3.48 11.55 -1.08
C ALA A 88 2.11 11.75 -1.74
N SER A 89 1.78 10.91 -2.71
CA SER A 89 0.46 10.87 -3.38
C SER A 89 -0.40 9.69 -2.91
N GLU A 90 0.18 8.77 -2.14
CA GLU A 90 -0.51 7.66 -1.48
C GLU A 90 0.01 7.49 -0.05
N LEU A 91 -0.90 7.30 0.90
CA LEU A 91 -0.58 6.98 2.29
C LEU A 91 -1.03 5.55 2.59
N GLU A 92 -0.07 4.70 2.92
CA GLU A 92 -0.27 3.30 3.32
C GLU A 92 -0.39 3.19 4.83
N VAL A 93 -1.59 3.41 5.34
CA VAL A 93 -1.88 3.50 6.77
C VAL A 93 -2.01 2.12 7.36
N MET A 94 -1.08 1.74 8.24
CA MET A 94 -1.23 0.52 9.04
C MET A 94 -2.44 0.67 9.94
N ILE A 95 -3.40 -0.25 9.83
CA ILE A 95 -4.55 -0.26 10.73
C ILE A 95 -4.09 -0.48 12.17
N ASN A 96 -4.81 0.07 13.14
CA ASN A 96 -4.58 -0.28 14.54
C ASN A 96 -5.11 -1.70 14.82
N VAL A 97 -4.22 -2.69 14.66
CA VAL A 97 -4.56 -4.12 14.81
C VAL A 97 -5.09 -4.43 16.21
N GLY A 98 -4.46 -3.87 17.25
CA GLY A 98 -4.91 -4.04 18.63
C GLY A 98 -6.36 -3.58 18.82
N ALA A 99 -6.69 -2.38 18.33
CA ALA A 99 -8.05 -1.87 18.39
C ALA A 99 -9.06 -2.70 17.60
N LEU A 100 -8.70 -3.17 16.39
CA LEU A 100 -9.56 -4.04 15.59
C LEU A 100 -9.88 -5.34 16.34
N LYS A 101 -8.86 -6.03 16.84
CA LYS A 101 -9.01 -7.31 17.55
C LYS A 101 -9.72 -7.17 18.90
N SER A 102 -9.61 -6.01 19.55
CA SER A 102 -10.36 -5.70 20.77
C SER A 102 -11.81 -5.23 20.50
N GLY A 103 -12.28 -5.23 19.25
CA GLY A 103 -13.61 -4.76 18.88
C GLY A 103 -13.78 -3.24 19.03
N HIS A 104 -12.70 -2.49 19.20
CA HIS A 104 -12.68 -1.03 19.31
C HIS A 104 -12.75 -0.39 17.93
N LEU A 105 -13.78 -0.75 17.16
CA LEU A 105 -13.98 -0.29 15.77
C LEU A 105 -14.05 1.24 15.65
N HIS A 106 -14.54 1.92 16.70
CA HIS A 106 -14.59 3.37 16.77
C HIS A 106 -13.19 4.03 16.75
N VAL A 107 -12.17 3.36 17.31
CA VAL A 107 -10.78 3.83 17.29
C VAL A 107 -10.22 3.73 15.87
N VAL A 108 -10.37 2.56 15.23
CA VAL A 108 -9.93 2.32 13.85
C VAL A 108 -10.60 3.32 12.89
N ARG A 109 -11.93 3.49 13.03
CA ARG A 109 -12.69 4.46 12.24
C ARG A 109 -12.21 5.89 12.46
N GLY A 110 -12.00 6.28 13.72
CA GLY A 110 -11.57 7.64 14.09
C GLY A 110 -10.20 7.97 13.50
N GLU A 111 -9.25 7.04 13.59
CA GLU A 111 -7.91 7.17 13.02
C GLU A 111 -7.96 7.36 11.49
N LEU A 112 -8.63 6.44 10.78
CA LEU A 112 -8.76 6.52 9.32
C LEU A 112 -9.48 7.81 8.89
N THR A 113 -10.54 8.20 9.60
CA THR A 113 -11.27 9.45 9.31
C THR A 113 -10.36 10.68 9.47
N ALA A 114 -9.55 10.71 10.53
CA ALA A 114 -8.65 11.83 10.79
C ALA A 114 -7.57 11.95 9.70
N ILE A 115 -6.97 10.83 9.29
CA ILE A 115 -5.95 10.80 8.23
C ILE A 115 -6.57 11.16 6.87
N THR A 116 -7.71 10.58 6.49
CA THR A 116 -8.42 10.94 5.26
C THR A 116 -8.78 12.42 5.22
N ARG A 117 -9.23 13.00 6.33
CA ARG A 117 -9.55 14.43 6.43
C ARG A 117 -8.32 15.29 6.17
N VAL A 118 -7.17 14.94 6.74
CA VAL A 118 -5.92 15.66 6.52
C VAL A 118 -5.48 15.55 5.07
N ALA A 119 -5.52 14.34 4.49
CA ALA A 119 -5.20 14.10 3.09
C ALA A 119 -6.05 14.96 2.14
N HIS A 120 -7.36 15.09 2.42
CA HIS A 120 -8.25 15.96 1.66
C HIS A 120 -8.03 17.47 1.90
N ALA A 121 -7.55 17.86 3.08
CA ALA A 121 -7.33 19.27 3.39
C ALA A 121 -5.99 19.80 2.83
N GLN A 122 -4.99 18.92 2.71
CA GLN A 122 -3.62 19.28 2.33
C GLN A 122 -3.26 18.90 0.89
N SER A 123 -4.15 18.19 0.19
CA SER A 123 -4.01 17.83 -1.22
C SER A 123 -3.77 19.01 -2.16
N GLY A 124 -4.26 20.22 -1.81
CA GLY A 124 -3.88 21.48 -2.46
C GLY A 124 -3.73 21.40 -3.99
N ALA A 125 -2.56 21.83 -4.50
CA ALA A 125 -2.20 21.74 -5.93
C ALA A 125 -1.73 20.34 -6.39
N GLN A 126 -1.41 19.45 -5.45
CA GLN A 126 -0.95 18.08 -5.71
C GLN A 126 -2.12 17.16 -6.14
N GLY A 127 -3.36 17.57 -5.84
CA GLY A 127 -4.55 16.78 -6.13
C GLY A 127 -4.78 15.69 -5.09
N TYR A 128 -5.61 14.70 -5.43
CA TYR A 128 -6.07 13.68 -4.50
C TYR A 128 -4.92 12.80 -3.97
N VAL A 129 -4.76 12.74 -2.64
CA VAL A 129 -3.87 11.79 -1.95
C VAL A 129 -4.67 10.54 -1.61
N LYS A 130 -4.28 9.39 -2.19
CA LYS A 130 -4.98 8.12 -1.98
C LYS A 130 -4.67 7.55 -0.59
N ILE A 131 -5.67 7.06 0.12
CA ILE A 131 -5.50 6.33 1.37
C ILE A 131 -5.61 4.82 1.10
N THR A 132 -4.61 4.06 1.52
CA THR A 132 -4.60 2.61 1.53
C THR A 132 -4.55 2.13 2.97
N ALA A 133 -5.54 1.34 3.41
CA ALA A 133 -5.47 0.68 4.70
C ALA A 133 -4.62 -0.59 4.58
N VAL A 134 -3.49 -0.64 5.27
CA VAL A 134 -2.61 -1.80 5.26
C VAL A 134 -2.97 -2.74 6.39
N LEU A 135 -3.22 -3.99 6.03
CA LEU A 135 -3.41 -5.12 6.92
C LEU A 135 -2.10 -5.93 6.98
N PRO A 136 -1.33 -5.84 8.08
CA PRO A 136 -0.18 -6.71 8.29
C PRO A 136 -0.57 -8.19 8.31
N LEU A 137 0.35 -9.10 7.97
CA LEU A 137 0.09 -10.56 7.97
C LEU A 137 -0.01 -11.14 9.39
N ILE A 138 -1.11 -10.80 10.04
CA ILE A 138 -1.52 -11.28 11.35
C ILE A 138 -2.82 -12.06 11.16
N GLU A 139 -3.00 -13.11 11.95
CA GLU A 139 -4.22 -13.90 11.92
C GLU A 139 -5.42 -13.04 12.37
N LEU A 140 -6.30 -12.75 11.40
CA LEU A 140 -7.59 -12.12 11.63
C LEU A 140 -8.71 -13.13 11.42
N GLN A 141 -9.71 -13.05 12.28
CA GLN A 141 -10.95 -13.78 12.12
C GLN A 141 -11.80 -13.18 10.98
N VAL A 142 -12.66 -13.99 10.39
CA VAL A 142 -13.53 -13.59 9.27
C VAL A 142 -14.40 -12.37 9.62
N ASN A 143 -14.92 -12.31 10.86
CA ASN A 143 -15.70 -11.18 11.35
C ASN A 143 -14.86 -9.90 11.52
N GLU A 144 -13.58 -10.00 11.88
CA GLU A 144 -12.65 -8.87 11.97
C GLU A 144 -12.39 -8.29 10.57
N LEU A 145 -12.13 -9.14 9.57
CA LEU A 145 -11.96 -8.73 8.17
C LEU A 145 -13.23 -8.08 7.59
N GLN A 146 -14.40 -8.68 7.85
CA GLN A 146 -15.67 -8.12 7.41
C GLN A 146 -15.94 -6.75 8.05
N SER A 147 -15.64 -6.61 9.36
CA SER A 147 -15.80 -5.34 10.07
C SER A 147 -14.86 -4.27 9.52
N LEU A 148 -13.60 -4.63 9.25
CA LEU A 148 -12.63 -3.74 8.62
C LEU A 148 -13.13 -3.24 7.25
N CYS A 149 -13.52 -4.15 6.35
CA CYS A 149 -13.97 -3.75 5.01
C CYS A 149 -15.19 -2.81 5.06
N LYS A 150 -16.15 -3.06 5.97
CA LYS A 150 -17.27 -2.15 6.22
C LYS A 150 -16.81 -0.77 6.72
N LEU A 151 -15.82 -0.73 7.61
CA LEU A 151 -15.24 0.53 8.08
C LEU A 151 -14.60 1.32 6.93
N LEU A 152 -13.84 0.64 6.07
CA LEU A 152 -13.17 1.27 4.92
C LEU A 152 -14.19 1.91 3.96
N GLN A 153 -15.32 1.24 3.72
CA GLN A 153 -16.43 1.81 2.94
C GLN A 153 -17.01 3.07 3.61
N ILE A 154 -17.23 3.05 4.93
CA ILE A 154 -17.75 4.20 5.70
C ILE A 154 -16.77 5.38 5.68
N THR A 155 -15.46 5.11 5.83
CA THR A 155 -14.41 6.14 5.83
C THR A 155 -14.00 6.58 4.43
N ARG A 156 -14.63 6.00 3.39
CA ARG A 156 -14.29 6.22 1.98
C ARG A 156 -12.81 5.97 1.68
N THR A 157 -12.24 4.98 2.35
CA THR A 157 -10.89 4.51 2.09
C THR A 157 -10.92 3.61 0.85
N PRO A 158 -10.33 4.04 -0.28
CA PRO A 158 -10.54 3.38 -1.57
C PRO A 158 -9.78 2.06 -1.73
N SER A 159 -8.81 1.80 -0.88
CA SER A 159 -7.84 0.72 -1.07
C SER A 159 -7.55 0.00 0.24
N ILE A 160 -7.44 -1.32 0.17
CA ILE A 160 -6.90 -2.18 1.22
C ILE A 160 -5.67 -2.90 0.67
N GLN A 161 -4.63 -2.97 1.48
CA GLN A 161 -3.43 -3.74 1.18
C GLN A 161 -3.28 -4.91 2.14
N ILE A 162 -2.98 -6.08 1.60
CA ILE A 162 -2.74 -7.29 2.38
C ILE A 162 -1.23 -7.55 2.40
N GLY A 163 -0.65 -7.49 3.59
CA GLY A 163 0.80 -7.53 3.83
C GLY A 163 1.48 -6.17 3.75
N THR A 164 2.54 -5.99 4.53
CA THR A 164 3.38 -4.78 4.51
C THR A 164 4.53 -4.86 3.51
N GLY A 165 4.81 -6.04 2.96
CA GLY A 165 5.94 -6.29 2.04
C GLY A 165 7.27 -6.53 2.76
N ILE A 166 7.27 -6.51 4.09
CA ILE A 166 8.44 -6.81 4.94
C ILE A 166 8.30 -8.20 5.58
N GLU A 167 7.08 -8.76 5.62
CA GLU A 167 6.85 -10.06 6.22
C GLU A 167 7.52 -11.19 5.44
N PRO A 168 8.07 -12.21 6.14
CA PRO A 168 8.75 -13.33 5.49
C PRO A 168 7.78 -14.36 4.88
N LYS A 169 6.46 -14.18 5.07
CA LYS A 169 5.44 -15.14 4.65
C LYS A 169 4.65 -14.57 3.48
N PRO A 170 4.27 -15.42 2.50
CA PRO A 170 3.41 -14.98 1.41
C PRO A 170 1.97 -14.75 1.91
N VAL A 171 1.24 -13.93 1.18
CA VAL A 171 -0.19 -13.70 1.40
C VAL A 171 -0.98 -14.93 0.95
N SER A 172 -1.90 -15.40 1.79
CA SER A 172 -2.79 -16.51 1.44
C SER A 172 -3.83 -16.09 0.40
N LEU A 173 -4.04 -16.91 -0.64
CA LEU A 173 -5.09 -16.69 -1.65
C LEU A 173 -6.48 -16.62 -1.02
N ASP A 174 -6.75 -17.43 0.01
CA ASP A 174 -8.02 -17.41 0.74
C ASP A 174 -8.27 -16.05 1.41
N THR A 175 -7.20 -15.42 1.93
CA THR A 175 -7.30 -14.08 2.52
C THR A 175 -7.64 -13.03 1.46
N ILE A 176 -7.04 -13.12 0.28
CA ILE A 176 -7.33 -12.20 -0.84
C ILE A 176 -8.79 -12.36 -1.29
N GLN A 177 -9.26 -13.60 -1.45
CA GLN A 177 -10.64 -13.89 -1.85
C GLN A 177 -11.65 -13.38 -0.81
N LEU A 178 -11.40 -13.61 0.48
CA LEU A 178 -12.26 -13.10 1.56
C LEU A 178 -12.28 -11.57 1.59
N VAL A 179 -11.12 -10.93 1.47
CA VAL A 179 -11.04 -9.47 1.40
C VAL A 179 -11.80 -8.96 0.18
N ARG A 180 -11.61 -9.52 -1.02
CA ARG A 180 -12.36 -9.15 -2.23
C ARG A 180 -13.86 -9.31 -2.02
N GLN A 181 -14.30 -10.42 -1.44
CA GLN A 181 -15.72 -10.67 -1.17
C GLN A 181 -16.34 -9.58 -0.27
N PHE A 182 -15.64 -9.15 0.79
CA PHE A 182 -16.17 -8.13 1.71
C PHE A 182 -15.98 -6.70 1.22
N ALA A 183 -14.89 -6.43 0.51
CA ALA A 183 -14.55 -5.12 -0.02
C ALA A 183 -15.47 -4.71 -1.18
N GLY A 184 -16.01 -5.70 -1.92
CA GLY A 184 -16.83 -5.48 -3.12
C GLY A 184 -15.97 -5.25 -4.37
N ALA A 185 -16.60 -4.88 -5.49
CA ALA A 185 -15.89 -4.72 -6.77
C ALA A 185 -15.06 -3.43 -6.86
N GLU A 186 -15.53 -2.34 -6.23
CA GLU A 186 -14.95 -1.00 -6.40
C GLU A 186 -13.65 -0.78 -5.60
N MET A 187 -13.51 -1.44 -4.45
CA MET A 187 -12.34 -1.25 -3.59
C MET A 187 -11.11 -1.89 -4.22
N LEU A 188 -10.01 -1.15 -4.25
CA LEU A 188 -8.73 -1.68 -4.70
C LEU A 188 -8.17 -2.64 -3.63
N VAL A 189 -7.70 -3.79 -4.08
CA VAL A 189 -7.05 -4.81 -3.25
C VAL A 189 -5.60 -4.91 -3.71
N LYS A 190 -4.70 -4.30 -2.95
CA LYS A 190 -3.25 -4.40 -3.12
C LYS A 190 -2.73 -5.63 -2.39
N VAL A 191 -1.81 -6.37 -2.98
CA VAL A 191 -1.22 -7.56 -2.35
C VAL A 191 0.29 -7.46 -2.37
N ALA A 192 0.91 -7.55 -1.19
CA ALA A 192 2.36 -7.60 -1.08
C ALA A 192 2.89 -9.01 -1.35
N VAL A 193 3.97 -9.11 -2.12
CA VAL A 193 4.60 -10.40 -2.48
C VAL A 193 6.11 -10.34 -2.32
N GLY A 194 6.73 -11.46 -1.95
CA GLY A 194 8.20 -11.59 -1.87
C GLY A 194 8.84 -12.14 -3.14
N GLU A 195 8.07 -12.87 -3.95
CA GLU A 195 8.49 -13.52 -5.19
C GLU A 195 7.41 -13.28 -6.25
N MET A 196 7.81 -13.21 -7.52
CA MET A 196 6.91 -12.86 -8.61
C MET A 196 7.26 -13.58 -9.90
N ASP A 197 6.30 -14.31 -10.44
CA ASP A 197 6.31 -14.87 -11.79
C ASP A 197 4.91 -14.74 -12.43
N ALA A 198 4.77 -15.22 -13.67
CA ALA A 198 3.49 -15.15 -14.39
C ALA A 198 2.37 -15.97 -13.73
N GLU A 199 2.69 -17.10 -13.10
CA GLU A 199 1.72 -17.97 -12.45
C GLU A 199 1.22 -17.34 -11.14
N VAL A 200 2.13 -16.80 -10.33
CA VAL A 200 1.84 -16.04 -9.12
C VAL A 200 0.97 -14.83 -9.46
N ALA A 201 1.36 -14.04 -10.45
CA ALA A 201 0.58 -12.88 -10.89
C ALA A 201 -0.86 -13.28 -11.26
N ARG A 202 -1.03 -14.36 -12.03
CA ARG A 202 -2.34 -14.88 -12.43
C ARG A 202 -3.19 -15.29 -11.23
N LYS A 203 -2.62 -16.09 -10.32
CA LYS A 203 -3.33 -16.55 -9.11
C LYS A 203 -3.81 -15.39 -8.24
N LEU A 204 -3.00 -14.34 -8.09
CA LEU A 204 -3.36 -13.16 -7.31
C LEU A 204 -4.49 -12.36 -7.95
N LEU A 205 -4.43 -12.15 -9.27
CA LEU A 205 -5.50 -11.49 -10.03
C LEU A 205 -6.81 -12.28 -9.96
N ASP A 206 -6.75 -13.59 -10.17
CA ASP A 206 -7.92 -14.48 -10.11
C ASP A 206 -8.53 -14.53 -8.70
N ALA A 207 -7.70 -14.38 -7.65
CA ALA A 207 -8.16 -14.26 -6.27
C ALA A 207 -8.79 -12.89 -5.95
N GLY A 208 -8.65 -11.90 -6.84
CA GLY A 208 -9.27 -10.58 -6.72
C GLY A 208 -8.33 -9.44 -6.37
N ALA A 209 -7.00 -9.62 -6.48
CA ALA A 209 -6.06 -8.51 -6.40
C ALA A 209 -6.25 -7.55 -7.59
N THR A 210 -6.10 -6.25 -7.36
CA THR A 210 -6.09 -5.20 -8.40
C THR A 210 -4.71 -4.59 -8.58
N SER A 211 -3.79 -4.83 -7.66
CA SER A 211 -2.43 -4.30 -7.69
C SER A 211 -1.49 -5.21 -6.89
N ILE A 212 -0.25 -5.28 -7.34
CA ILE A 212 0.78 -6.12 -6.75
C ILE A 212 1.92 -5.22 -6.26
N CYS A 213 2.29 -5.39 -4.99
CA CYS A 213 3.37 -4.65 -4.33
C CYS A 213 4.53 -5.62 -4.17
N MET A 214 5.68 -5.31 -4.75
CA MET A 214 6.80 -6.24 -4.80
C MET A 214 8.14 -5.53 -4.61
N PRO A 215 9.15 -6.19 -4.00
CA PRO A 215 10.50 -5.64 -3.92
C PRO A 215 11.23 -5.69 -5.28
N PRO A 216 12.34 -4.95 -5.43
CA PRO A 216 13.18 -5.01 -6.64
C PRO A 216 13.59 -6.42 -7.07
N SER A 217 13.90 -7.29 -6.11
CA SER A 217 14.31 -8.68 -6.38
C SER A 217 13.23 -9.48 -7.12
N ALA A 218 11.97 -9.31 -6.74
CA ALA A 218 10.84 -9.96 -7.39
C ALA A 218 10.54 -9.32 -8.75
N ALA A 219 10.67 -8.00 -8.85
CA ALA A 219 10.39 -7.26 -10.09
C ALA A 219 11.34 -7.65 -11.24
N MET A 220 12.61 -7.94 -10.94
CA MET A 220 13.59 -8.40 -11.94
C MET A 220 13.25 -9.78 -12.53
N MET A 221 12.55 -10.64 -11.79
CA MET A 221 12.10 -11.94 -12.33
C MET A 221 11.06 -11.79 -13.45
N LEU A 222 10.46 -10.60 -13.61
CA LEU A 222 9.55 -10.31 -14.71
C LEU A 222 10.28 -9.93 -16.00
N THR A 223 11.57 -9.56 -15.93
CA THR A 223 12.35 -9.14 -17.10
C THR A 223 13.12 -10.27 -17.78
N ASP A 224 13.24 -11.40 -17.10
CA ASP A 224 13.83 -12.65 -17.61
C ASP A 224 12.79 -13.53 -18.33
#